data_AF-A0A4R3L6D6-F1
#
_entry.id   AF-A0A4R3L6D6-F1
#
_cell.length_a   1.000
_cell.length_b   1.000
_cell.length_c   1.000
_cell.angle_alpha   90.00
_cell.angle_beta   90.00
_cell.angle_gamma   90.00
#
_symmetry.space_group_name_H-M   'P 1'
#
loop_
_entity.id
_entity.type
_entity.pdbx_description
1 polymer ?
#
loop_
_entity_poly.entity_id
_entity_poly.type
_entity_poly.pdbx_seq_one_letter_code
_entity_poly.pdbx_strand_id
1 'polypeptide(L)'
;MQYLLYKLNDVGFTFSPGEKTLTVLNDLLNKFSTSQMFNLIWRSVKDASAFYLSKNVNKRHAANVAISSIQKYGEKAIADGWIIKGYQREFNLLQTSVSEVLYNRVLQIGRLGFESPPSIDFIESKLNELIQLATPEQNKSKEKEEKKKK
;
A
#
# COMPACT_ATOMS: atom_id res chain seq x y z
N MET A 1 4.52 5.88 -4.62
CA MET A 1 5.33 7.10 -4.92
C MET A 1 4.61 8.41 -4.60
N GLN A 2 3.40 8.67 -5.10
CA GLN A 2 2.73 9.97 -4.97
C GLN A 2 2.62 10.48 -3.52
N TYR A 3 2.25 9.60 -2.58
CA TYR A 3 2.15 9.98 -1.16
C TYR A 3 3.49 10.40 -0.54
N LEU A 4 4.61 9.77 -0.92
CA LEU A 4 5.94 10.18 -0.49
C LEU A 4 6.27 11.60 -0.97
N LEU A 5 6.02 11.87 -2.26
CA LEU A 5 6.25 13.20 -2.84
C LEU A 5 5.37 14.25 -2.17
N TYR A 6 4.09 13.94 -1.95
CA TYR A 6 3.17 14.80 -1.22
C TYR A 6 3.71 15.15 0.17
N LYS A 7 4.13 14.16 0.97
CA LYS A 7 4.64 14.41 2.33
C LYS A 7 5.99 15.13 2.36
N LEU A 8 6.89 14.88 1.41
CA LEU A 8 8.14 15.63 1.31
C LEU A 8 7.88 17.08 0.92
N ASN A 9 6.94 17.32 0.00
CA ASN A 9 6.56 18.67 -0.41
C ASN A 9 5.85 19.44 0.70
N ASP A 10 5.01 18.78 1.50
CA ASP A 10 4.30 19.34 2.66
C ASP A 10 5.27 19.95 3.69
N VAL A 11 6.45 19.35 3.86
CA VAL A 11 7.54 19.88 4.71
C VAL A 11 8.55 20.75 3.94
N GLY A 12 8.25 21.09 2.68
CA GLY A 12 9.03 21.99 1.86
C GLY A 12 10.35 21.42 1.34
N PHE A 13 10.49 20.09 1.27
CA PHE A 13 11.67 19.41 0.72
C PHE A 13 11.56 19.23 -0.79
N THR A 14 12.60 19.67 -1.51
CA THR A 14 12.76 19.40 -2.94
C THR A 14 13.34 18.01 -3.13
N PHE A 15 12.60 17.13 -3.81
CA PHE A 15 13.01 15.74 -4.00
C PHE A 15 12.68 15.24 -5.40
N SER A 16 13.66 14.56 -6.01
CA SER A 16 13.49 13.82 -7.25
C SER A 16 13.81 12.36 -6.97
N PRO A 17 12.84 11.43 -7.05
CA PRO A 17 13.10 10.01 -6.85
C PRO A 17 14.18 9.50 -7.79
N GLY A 18 15.17 8.83 -7.24
CA GLY A 18 16.16 8.06 -8.00
C GLY A 18 15.92 6.57 -7.89
N GLU A 19 16.80 5.78 -8.50
CA GLU A 19 16.74 4.30 -8.50
C GLU A 19 16.63 3.73 -7.08
N LYS A 20 17.47 4.20 -6.14
CA LYS A 20 17.40 3.80 -4.72
C LYS A 20 16.00 3.96 -4.12
N THR A 21 15.28 5.02 -4.50
CA THR A 21 13.93 5.27 -3.97
C THR A 21 12.94 4.22 -4.47
N LEU A 22 13.05 3.86 -5.75
CA LEU A 22 12.24 2.82 -6.37
C LEU A 22 12.50 1.47 -5.73
N THR A 23 13.77 1.09 -5.58
CA THR A 23 14.18 -0.17 -4.94
C THR A 23 13.62 -0.29 -3.52
N VAL A 24 13.86 0.71 -2.67
CA VAL A 24 13.37 0.71 -1.28
C VAL A 24 11.85 0.57 -1.21
N LEU A 25 11.12 1.32 -2.04
CA LEU A 25 9.65 1.25 -2.01
C LEU A 25 9.14 -0.10 -2.52
N ASN A 26 9.73 -0.66 -3.57
CA ASN A 26 9.33 -1.96 -4.11
C ASN A 26 9.59 -3.08 -3.12
N ASP A 27 10.76 -3.10 -2.48
CA ASP A 27 11.12 -4.12 -1.50
C ASP A 27 10.16 -4.12 -0.30
N LEU A 28 9.81 -2.93 0.20
CA LEU A 28 8.89 -2.80 1.32
C LEU A 28 7.43 -3.09 0.92
N LEU A 29 6.99 -2.72 -0.28
CA LEU A 29 5.63 -3.02 -0.76
C LEU A 29 5.39 -4.53 -0.96
N ASN A 30 6.44 -5.33 -1.12
CA ASN A 30 6.33 -6.80 -1.11
C ASN A 30 6.03 -7.38 0.28
N LYS A 31 6.16 -6.58 1.35
CA LYS A 31 6.01 -7.02 2.75
C LYS A 31 4.91 -6.28 3.50
N PHE A 32 4.63 -5.04 3.12
CA PHE A 32 3.68 -4.17 3.80
C PHE A 32 2.56 -3.75 2.86
N SER A 33 1.37 -3.52 3.42
CA SER A 33 0.29 -2.90 2.67
C SER A 33 0.57 -1.43 2.34
N THR A 34 -0.16 -0.88 1.36
CA THR A 34 -0.02 0.54 1.02
C THR A 34 -0.34 1.44 2.22
N SER A 35 -1.33 1.05 3.02
CA SER A 35 -1.70 1.71 4.28
C SER A 35 -0.55 1.72 5.29
N GLN A 36 0.16 0.60 5.47
CA GLN A 36 1.33 0.53 6.34
C GLN A 36 2.50 1.35 5.79
N MET A 37 2.68 1.33 4.47
CA MET A 37 3.68 2.16 3.79
C MET A 37 3.42 3.65 4.04
N PHE A 38 2.16 4.09 4.11
CA PHE A 38 1.83 5.49 4.43
C PHE A 38 2.28 5.88 5.84
N ASN A 39 2.15 4.98 6.82
CA ASN A 39 2.64 5.21 8.17
C ASN A 39 4.17 5.35 8.17
N LEU A 40 4.88 4.39 7.57
CA LEU A 40 6.34 4.40 7.45
C LEU A 40 6.88 5.67 6.79
N ILE A 41 6.24 6.11 5.69
CA ILE A 41 6.60 7.35 5.00
C ILE A 41 6.39 8.55 5.92
N TRP A 42 5.21 8.69 6.52
CA TRP A 42 4.91 9.84 7.38
C TRP A 42 5.90 9.95 8.53
N ARG A 43 6.17 8.83 9.23
CA ARG A 43 7.11 8.79 10.34
C ARG A 43 8.52 9.19 9.90
N SER A 44 8.98 8.66 8.77
CA SER A 44 10.33 8.95 8.26
C SER A 44 10.49 10.38 7.79
N VAL A 45 9.47 10.98 7.18
CA VAL A 45 9.47 12.40 6.81
C VAL A 45 9.47 13.30 8.04
N LYS A 46 8.70 12.94 9.08
CA LYS A 46 8.71 13.65 10.37
C LYS A 46 10.10 13.64 11.00
N ASP A 47 10.74 12.48 11.06
CA ASP A 47 12.10 12.35 11.61
C ASP A 47 13.13 13.13 10.79
N ALA A 48 13.04 13.08 9.46
CA ALA A 48 13.89 13.87 8.58
C ALA A 48 13.70 15.38 8.74
N SER A 49 12.47 15.83 9.04
CA SER A 49 12.17 17.23 9.34
C SER A 49 12.79 17.67 10.66
N ALA A 50 12.72 16.83 11.71
CA ALA A 50 13.41 17.09 12.96
C ALA A 50 14.94 17.11 12.77
N PHE A 51 15.48 16.23 11.94
CA PHE A 51 16.90 16.21 11.58
C PHE A 51 17.33 17.48 10.83
N TYR A 52 16.52 17.94 9.88
CA TYR A 52 16.73 19.20 9.16
C TYR A 52 16.85 20.39 10.12
N LEU A 53 15.90 20.53 11.04
CA LEU A 53 15.87 21.63 12.00
C LEU A 53 17.03 21.56 13.02
N SER A 54 17.40 20.37 13.47
CA SER A 54 18.44 20.20 14.50
C SER A 54 19.87 20.29 13.98
N LYS A 55 20.13 19.87 12.74
CA LYS A 55 21.48 19.81 12.16
C LYS A 55 21.73 20.89 11.09
N ASN A 56 20.73 21.72 10.79
CA ASN A 56 20.80 22.78 9.78
C ASN A 56 21.33 22.27 8.42
N VAL A 57 20.94 21.06 8.04
CA VAL A 57 21.33 20.45 6.77
C VAL A 57 20.52 21.03 5.61
N ASN A 58 20.96 20.85 4.37
CA ASN A 58 20.14 21.27 3.24
C ASN A 58 18.91 20.37 3.04
N LYS A 59 17.88 20.91 2.39
CA LYS A 59 16.59 20.23 2.13
C LYS A 59 16.73 18.93 1.34
N ARG A 60 17.64 18.90 0.36
CA ARG A 60 17.92 17.71 -0.47
C ARG A 60 18.50 16.57 0.37
N HIS A 61 19.40 16.89 1.29
CA HIS A 61 19.98 15.91 2.20
C HIS A 61 18.93 15.38 3.17
N ALA A 62 18.09 16.26 3.74
CA ALA A 62 16.99 15.84 4.59
C ALA A 62 16.00 14.90 3.86
N ALA A 63 15.68 15.18 2.59
CA ALA A 63 14.85 14.27 1.79
C ALA A 63 15.51 12.89 1.59
N ASN A 64 16.81 12.83 1.32
CA ASN A 64 17.55 11.57 1.21
C ASN A 64 17.63 10.79 2.54
N VAL A 65 17.69 11.52 3.66
CA VAL A 65 17.60 10.93 4.99
C VAL A 65 16.23 10.30 5.19
N ALA A 66 15.14 10.94 4.75
CA ALA A 66 13.81 10.35 4.82
C ALA A 66 13.74 8.98 4.11
N ILE A 67 14.35 8.85 2.92
CA ILE A 67 14.39 7.56 2.19
C ILE A 67 15.17 6.49 2.96
N SER A 68 16.33 6.86 3.51
CA SER A 68 17.14 5.93 4.31
C SER A 68 16.42 5.52 5.59
N SER A 69 15.67 6.43 6.21
CA SER A 69 14.82 6.15 7.37
C SER A 69 13.67 5.20 7.03
N ILE A 70 13.00 5.38 5.88
CA ILE A 70 11.94 4.47 5.41
C ILE A 70 12.49 3.05 5.33
N GLN A 71 13.63 2.87 4.67
CA GLN A 71 14.30 1.57 4.54
C GLN A 71 14.61 0.98 5.92
N LYS A 72 15.34 1.73 6.76
CA LYS A 72 15.77 1.27 8.08
C LYS A 72 14.59 0.87 8.98
N TYR A 73 13.51 1.65 8.99
CA TYR A 73 12.33 1.34 9.79
C TYR A 73 11.59 0.11 9.26
N GLY A 74 11.45 -0.03 7.95
CA GLY A 74 10.84 -1.19 7.33
C GLY A 74 11.62 -2.47 7.61
N GLU A 75 12.95 -2.45 7.40
CA GLU A 75 13.84 -3.58 7.69
C GLU A 75 13.81 -3.98 9.15
N LYS A 76 13.85 -3.00 10.07
CA LYS A 76 13.75 -3.26 11.51
C LYS A 76 12.41 -3.88 11.88
N ALA A 77 11.31 -3.39 11.30
CA ALA A 77 10.00 -3.97 11.55
C ALA A 77 9.89 -5.42 11.05
N ILE A 78 10.55 -5.76 9.93
CA ILE A 78 10.63 -7.14 9.44
C ILE A 78 11.46 -8.01 10.40
N ALA A 79 12.65 -7.55 10.79
CA ALA A 79 13.57 -8.30 11.64
C ALA A 79 13.00 -8.58 13.03
N ASP A 80 12.35 -7.58 13.63
CA ASP A 80 11.81 -7.66 14.99
C ASP A 80 10.34 -8.13 15.02
N GLY A 81 9.73 -8.41 13.86
CA GLY A 81 8.32 -8.82 13.76
C GLY A 81 7.31 -7.77 14.20
N TRP A 82 7.60 -6.48 14.01
CA TRP A 82 6.73 -5.39 14.45
C TRP A 82 5.47 -5.28 13.59
N ILE A 83 4.31 -5.22 14.26
CA ILE A 83 3.04 -4.95 13.61
C ILE A 83 2.93 -3.43 13.36
N ILE A 84 3.12 -3.02 12.11
CA ILE A 84 2.92 -1.64 11.70
C ILE A 84 1.43 -1.39 11.51
N LYS A 85 0.89 -0.37 12.18
CA LYS A 85 -0.49 0.08 11.96
C LYS A 85 -0.61 0.77 10.61
N GLY A 86 -1.61 0.39 9.83
CA GLY A 86 -1.93 1.08 8.58
C GLY A 86 -2.49 2.48 8.81
N TYR A 87 -2.13 3.44 7.96
CA TYR A 87 -2.73 4.77 7.90
C TYR A 87 -3.83 4.84 6.85
N GLN A 88 -4.78 5.74 7.08
CA GLN A 88 -5.83 6.03 6.13
C GLN A 88 -5.28 6.73 4.88
N ARG A 89 -6.05 6.66 3.80
CA ARG A 89 -5.75 7.48 2.61
C ARG A 89 -5.79 8.95 3.00
N GLU A 90 -4.83 9.70 2.47
CA GLU A 90 -4.78 11.15 2.66
C GLU A 90 -5.96 11.80 1.96
N PHE A 91 -6.71 12.65 2.66
CA PHE A 91 -7.92 13.27 2.12
C PHE A 91 -7.60 14.18 0.92
N ASN A 92 -6.46 14.86 0.99
CA ASN A 92 -5.98 15.76 -0.05
C ASN A 92 -5.32 15.04 -1.23
N LEU A 93 -5.20 13.70 -1.19
CA LEU A 93 -4.59 12.92 -2.27
C LEU A 93 -5.60 11.93 -2.85
N LEU A 94 -6.04 12.21 -4.07
CA LEU A 94 -6.94 11.33 -4.81
C LEU A 94 -6.32 9.95 -5.01
N GLN A 95 -7.16 8.91 -4.98
CA GLN A 95 -6.75 7.57 -5.39
C GLN A 95 -6.29 7.61 -6.85
N THR A 96 -5.16 6.97 -7.14
CA THR A 96 -4.66 6.89 -8.52
C THR A 96 -5.65 6.15 -9.39
N SER A 97 -5.79 6.56 -10.66
CA SER A 97 -6.68 5.88 -11.62
C SER A 97 -6.34 4.39 -11.74
N VAL A 98 -5.06 4.03 -11.69
CA VAL A 98 -4.62 2.63 -11.66
C VAL A 98 -5.17 1.89 -10.43
N SER A 99 -5.06 2.48 -9.24
CA SER A 99 -5.58 1.88 -8.01
C SER A 99 -7.10 1.82 -7.99
N GLU A 100 -7.78 2.85 -8.52
CA GLU A 100 -9.25 2.88 -8.64
C GLU A 100 -9.73 1.77 -9.58
N VAL A 101 -9.18 1.71 -10.79
CA VAL A 101 -9.54 0.67 -11.77
C VAL A 101 -9.26 -0.71 -11.20
N LEU A 102 -8.05 -0.94 -10.68
CA LEU A 102 -7.66 -2.25 -10.16
C LEU A 102 -8.52 -2.69 -8.97
N TYR A 103 -8.61 -1.88 -7.92
CA TYR A 103 -9.26 -2.31 -6.68
C TYR A 103 -10.77 -2.15 -6.70
N ASN A 104 -11.29 -1.13 -7.38
CA ASN A 104 -12.73 -0.83 -7.35
C ASN A 104 -13.44 -1.50 -8.52
N ARG A 105 -12.85 -1.50 -9.72
CA ARG A 105 -13.54 -2.00 -10.93
C ARG A 105 -13.22 -3.45 -11.25
N VAL A 106 -11.95 -3.83 -11.22
CA VAL A 106 -11.50 -5.18 -11.59
C VAL A 106 -11.70 -6.16 -10.44
N LEU A 107 -11.10 -5.86 -9.28
CA LEU A 107 -11.12 -6.76 -8.13
C LEU A 107 -12.33 -6.55 -7.20
N GLN A 108 -13.03 -5.41 -7.31
CA GLN A 108 -14.19 -5.06 -6.48
C GLN A 108 -13.97 -5.16 -4.95
N ILE A 109 -12.71 -5.11 -4.52
CA ILE A 109 -12.30 -5.16 -3.10
C ILE A 109 -12.23 -3.77 -2.47
N GLY A 110 -12.32 -2.72 -3.29
CA GLY A 110 -12.35 -1.34 -2.84
C GLY A 110 -11.17 -0.98 -1.95
N ARG A 111 -11.48 -0.64 -0.70
CA ARG A 111 -10.50 -0.21 0.29
C ARG A 111 -9.59 -1.33 0.81
N LEU A 112 -10.02 -2.59 0.75
CA LEU A 112 -9.21 -3.72 1.19
C LEU A 112 -7.92 -3.85 0.40
N GLY A 113 -7.94 -3.52 -0.90
CA GLY A 113 -6.73 -3.52 -1.74
C GLY A 113 -5.65 -2.51 -1.30
N PHE A 114 -6.01 -1.55 -0.45
CA PHE A 114 -5.07 -0.59 0.13
C PHE A 114 -4.59 -0.99 1.54
N GLU A 115 -5.46 -1.63 2.31
CA GLU A 115 -5.20 -1.97 3.72
C GLU A 115 -4.49 -3.31 3.88
N SER A 116 -4.71 -4.25 2.97
CA SER A 116 -4.09 -5.57 2.95
C SER A 116 -2.82 -5.57 2.09
N PRO A 117 -1.76 -6.30 2.48
CA PRO A 117 -0.62 -6.54 1.61
C PRO A 117 -1.09 -7.23 0.33
N PRO A 118 -0.66 -6.75 -0.86
CA PRO A 118 -0.99 -7.43 -2.10
C PRO A 118 -0.27 -8.78 -2.15
N SER A 119 -1.00 -9.89 -2.06
CA SER A 119 -0.46 -11.24 -2.32
C SER A 119 -1.18 -11.89 -3.49
N ILE A 120 -0.47 -12.74 -4.23
CA ILE A 120 -1.05 -13.52 -5.34
C ILE A 120 -2.18 -14.38 -4.79
N ASP A 121 -1.95 -15.07 -3.68
CA ASP A 121 -2.97 -15.87 -2.99
C ASP A 121 -4.24 -15.07 -2.66
N PHE A 122 -4.07 -13.82 -2.21
CA PHE A 122 -5.20 -12.95 -1.90
C PHE A 122 -5.98 -12.60 -3.17
N ILE A 123 -5.30 -12.26 -4.27
CA ILE A 123 -5.92 -11.95 -5.55
C ILE A 123 -6.63 -13.18 -6.11
N GLU A 124 -5.99 -14.35 -6.10
CA GLU A 124 -6.57 -15.61 -6.57
C GLU A 124 -7.82 -15.97 -5.78
N SER A 125 -7.78 -15.86 -4.45
CA SER A 125 -8.95 -16.12 -3.60
C SER A 125 -10.14 -15.24 -3.98
N LYS A 126 -9.90 -13.95 -4.28
CA LYS A 126 -10.95 -12.99 -4.61
C LYS A 126 -11.47 -13.16 -6.04
N LEU A 127 -10.59 -13.46 -7.00
CA LEU A 127 -11.00 -13.78 -8.35
C LEU A 127 -11.88 -15.04 -8.38
N ASN A 128 -11.51 -16.07 -7.62
CA ASN A 128 -12.31 -17.29 -7.49
C ASN A 128 -13.68 -17.00 -6.88
N GLU A 129 -13.75 -16.18 -5.83
CA GLU A 129 -15.02 -15.75 -5.22
C GLU A 129 -15.92 -15.02 -6.23
N LEU A 130 -15.35 -14.09 -7.02
CA LEU A 130 -16.09 -13.36 -8.05
C LEU A 130 -16.57 -14.28 -9.18
N ILE A 131 -15.77 -15.25 -9.61
CA ILE A 131 -16.15 -16.22 -10.65
C ILE A 131 -17.34 -17.07 -10.17
N GLN A 132 -17.32 -17.52 -8.91
CA GLN A 132 -18.43 -18.29 -8.32
C GLN A 132 -19.73 -17.47 -8.24
N LEU A 133 -19.65 -16.17 -7.95
CA LEU A 133 -20.81 -15.27 -7.96
C LEU A 133 -21.31 -14.99 -9.39
N ALA A 134 -20.40 -14.94 -10.36
CA ALA A 134 -20.70 -14.68 -11.77
C ALA A 134 -21.19 -15.91 -12.55
N THR A 135 -21.14 -17.12 -11.97
CA THR A 135 -21.67 -18.36 -12.57
C THR A 135 -22.82 -18.96 -11.74
N PRO A 136 -24.04 -18.38 -11.77
CA PRO A 136 -25.19 -18.91 -11.01
C PRO A 136 -25.75 -20.24 -11.55
N GLU A 137 -25.36 -20.67 -12.75
CA GLU A 137 -26.06 -21.72 -13.50
C GLU A 137 -25.78 -23.15 -13.04
N GLN A 138 -24.72 -23.41 -12.26
CA GLN A 138 -24.43 -24.77 -11.78
C GLN A 138 -25.06 -25.12 -10.41
N ASN A 139 -25.54 -24.12 -9.65
CA ASN A 139 -26.23 -24.39 -8.38
C ASN A 139 -27.74 -24.64 -8.55
N LYS A 140 -28.38 -24.10 -9.59
CA LYS A 140 -29.81 -24.34 -9.86
C LYS A 140 -30.09 -25.72 -10.50
N SER A 141 -29.11 -26.32 -11.17
CA SER A 141 -29.24 -27.65 -11.79
C SER A 141 -29.11 -28.78 -10.76
N LYS A 142 -28.26 -28.63 -9.72
CA LYS A 142 -28.18 -29.58 -8.60
C LYS A 142 -29.42 -29.58 -7.70
N GLU A 143 -30.01 -28.42 -7.41
CA GLU A 143 -31.26 -28.35 -6.63
C GLU A 143 -32.49 -28.91 -7.37
N LYS A 144 -32.50 -28.88 -8.71
CA LYS A 144 -33.57 -29.49 -9.52
C LYS A 144 -33.46 -31.01 -9.62
N GLU A 145 -32.25 -31.59 -9.53
CA GLU A 145 -32.06 -33.05 -9.50
C GLU A 145 -32.39 -33.66 -8.12
N GLU A 146 -32.10 -32.96 -7.02
CA GLU A 146 -32.49 -33.45 -5.67
C GLU A 146 -34.00 -33.35 -5.42
N LYS A 147 -34.68 -32.35 -5.99
CA LYS A 147 -36.16 -32.24 -5.92
C LYS A 147 -36.92 -33.19 -6.84
N LYS A 148 -36.24 -33.86 -7.78
CA LYS A 148 -36.82 -34.93 -8.61
C LYS A 148 -36.61 -36.33 -8.04
N LYS A 149 -35.85 -36.47 -6.94
CA LYS A 149 -35.58 -37.74 -6.24
C LYS A 149 -36.32 -37.88 -4.90
N LYS A 150 -37.23 -36.95 -4.58
CA LYS A 150 -38.23 -37.06 -3.50
C LYS A 150 -39.62 -37.09 -4.13
#